data_AF-A0A7W0SRY9-F1
#
_entry.id   AF-A0A7W0SRY9-F1
#
_cell.length_a   1.000
_cell.length_b   1.000
_cell.length_c   1.000
_cell.angle_alpha   90.00
_cell.angle_beta   90.00
_cell.angle_gamma   90.00
#
_symmetry.space_group_name_H-M   'P 1'
#
loop_
_entity.id
_entity.type
_entity.pdbx_description
1 polymer ?
#
loop_
_entity_poly.entity_id
_entity_poly.type
_entity_poly.pdbx_seq_one_letter_code
_entity_poly.pdbx_strand_id
1 'polypeptide(L)'
;MNLIEAPLPASGMPAGTVLDKFRSEIMPYPMGNGHPLFFGWVNSPPTAIGIVAELLAATMNPSCAGGDHAAIYLERATVRWLMEIMGFPTDGSMGILVSGGSMASLTGLATARQWASARDGWNARREGAQAGAQMTM
;
A
#
# COMPACT_ATOMS: atom_id res chain seq x y z
N MET A 1 9.19 29.46 15.08
CA MET A 1 9.06 28.39 16.10
C MET A 1 9.35 27.08 15.39
N ASN A 2 10.28 26.27 15.88
CA ASN A 2 10.59 24.98 15.29
C ASN A 2 9.42 24.01 15.57
N LEU A 3 8.90 23.30 14.56
CA LEU A 3 7.81 22.34 14.72
C LEU A 3 8.15 21.21 15.72
N ILE A 4 9.43 20.80 15.79
CA ILE A 4 9.92 19.75 16.69
C ILE A 4 9.87 20.20 18.16
N GLU A 5 10.07 21.49 18.41
CA GLU A 5 10.08 22.07 19.76
C GLU A 5 8.70 22.63 20.15
N ALA A 6 7.73 22.60 19.22
CA ALA A 6 6.40 23.10 19.47
C ALA A 6 5.67 22.21 20.48
N PRO A 7 5.11 22.76 21.58
CA PRO A 7 4.30 21.98 22.49
C PRO A 7 2.99 21.58 21.80
N LEU A 8 2.42 20.45 22.25
CA LEU A 8 1.08 20.05 21.84
C LEU A 8 0.08 21.19 22.16
N PRO A 9 -0.72 21.67 21.18
CA PRO A 9 -1.69 22.72 21.44
C PRO A 9 -2.73 22.28 22.48
N ALA A 10 -3.00 23.13 23.47
CA ALA A 10 -4.00 22.86 24.51
C ALA A 10 -5.45 22.89 23.98
N SER A 11 -5.68 23.51 22.83
CA SER A 11 -6.98 23.62 22.16
C SER A 11 -6.83 23.48 20.65
N GLY A 12 -7.92 23.07 19.99
CA GLY A 12 -8.00 23.03 18.52
C GLY A 12 -7.94 24.42 17.90
N MET A 13 -7.62 24.47 16.61
CA MET A 13 -7.59 25.69 15.81
C MET A 13 -8.41 25.53 14.52
N PRO A 14 -8.92 26.63 13.93
CA PRO A 14 -9.68 26.56 12.70
C PRO A 14 -8.89 25.90 11.56
N ALA A 15 -9.57 25.12 10.71
CA ALA A 15 -8.92 24.42 9.59
C ALA A 15 -8.15 25.39 8.67
N GLY A 16 -8.68 26.59 8.42
CA GLY A 16 -7.99 27.62 7.63
C GLY A 16 -6.63 27.99 8.20
N THR A 17 -6.52 28.15 9.53
CA THR A 17 -5.25 28.43 10.22
C THR A 17 -4.25 27.30 10.06
N VAL A 18 -4.71 26.04 10.09
CA VAL A 18 -3.85 24.86 9.85
C VAL A 18 -3.33 24.86 8.40
N LEU A 19 -4.20 25.14 7.44
CA LEU A 19 -3.84 25.19 6.03
C LEU A 19 -2.88 26.35 5.71
N ASP A 20 -3.09 27.51 6.32
CA ASP A 20 -2.18 28.66 6.19
C ASP A 20 -0.79 28.32 6.71
N LYS A 21 -0.70 27.67 7.87
CA LYS A 21 0.57 27.16 8.41
C LYS A 21 1.21 26.11 7.51
N PHE A 22 0.43 25.14 7.00
CA PHE A 22 0.95 24.16 6.06
C PHE A 22 1.55 24.85 4.82
N ARG A 23 0.84 25.83 4.26
CA ARG A 23 1.28 26.58 3.08
C ARG A 23 2.56 27.38 3.33
N SER A 24 2.69 28.04 4.49
CA SER A 24 3.84 28.92 4.77
C SER A 24 5.05 28.20 5.37
N GLU A 25 4.83 27.13 6.15
CA GLU A 25 5.88 26.51 6.97
C GLU A 25 6.27 25.10 6.52
N ILE A 26 5.40 24.37 5.81
CA ILE A 26 5.63 22.96 5.43
C ILE A 26 5.85 22.82 3.92
N MET A 27 4.89 23.30 3.13
CA MET A 27 4.87 23.16 1.67
C MET A 27 6.14 23.68 0.96
N PRO A 28 6.82 24.75 1.41
CA PRO A 28 8.05 25.23 0.77
C PRO A 28 9.27 24.32 0.93
N TYR A 29 9.21 23.32 1.80
CA TYR A 29 10.34 22.44 2.13
C TYR A 29 10.06 20.96 1.75
N PRO A 30 9.72 20.65 0.49
CA PRO A 30 9.47 19.27 0.07
C PRO A 30 10.78 18.47 -0.03
N MET A 31 10.67 17.14 -0.11
CA MET A 31 11.81 16.26 -0.42
C MET A 31 12.48 16.58 -1.77
N GLY A 32 11.74 17.21 -2.69
CA GLY A 32 12.24 17.61 -4.00
C GLY A 32 12.12 16.52 -5.08
N ASN A 33 11.48 15.38 -4.77
CA ASN A 33 11.29 14.26 -5.69
C ASN A 33 10.46 14.59 -6.95
N GLY A 34 9.80 15.76 -7.00
CA GLY A 34 9.15 16.27 -8.22
C GLY A 34 10.01 17.18 -9.11
N HIS A 35 11.24 17.49 -8.70
CA HIS A 35 12.13 18.34 -9.50
C HIS A 35 12.77 17.53 -10.66
N PRO A 36 12.90 18.07 -11.88
CA PRO A 36 13.45 17.33 -13.03
C PRO A 36 14.93 16.92 -12.89
N LEU A 37 15.62 17.45 -11.87
CA LEU A 37 17.00 17.08 -11.52
C LEU A 37 17.09 16.14 -10.31
N PHE A 38 15.97 15.62 -9.83
CA PHE A 38 15.96 14.62 -8.76
C PHE A 38 16.06 13.21 -9.37
N PHE A 39 17.25 12.61 -9.29
CA PHE A 39 17.55 11.28 -9.85
C PHE A 39 17.84 10.22 -8.77
N GLY A 40 17.51 10.50 -7.51
CA GLY A 40 17.73 9.59 -6.38
C GLY A 40 16.54 8.67 -6.13
N TRP A 41 16.82 7.45 -5.64
CA TRP A 41 15.86 6.48 -5.13
C TRP A 41 14.78 6.00 -6.13
N VAL A 42 13.95 5.06 -5.67
CA VAL A 42 12.69 4.69 -6.34
C VAL A 42 11.57 5.50 -5.69
N ASN A 43 11.53 6.79 -6.01
CA ASN A 43 10.60 7.75 -5.42
C ASN A 43 10.19 8.81 -6.45
N SER A 44 9.16 8.51 -7.22
CA SER A 44 8.62 9.43 -8.24
C SER A 44 7.68 10.48 -7.62
N PRO A 45 7.49 11.64 -8.27
CA PRO A 45 6.38 12.52 -7.91
C PRO A 45 5.03 11.83 -8.19
N PRO A 46 3.95 12.23 -7.49
CA PRO A 46 2.62 11.72 -7.77
C PRO A 46 2.14 12.18 -9.16
N THR A 47 1.33 11.35 -9.82
CA THR A 47 0.61 11.78 -11.03
C THR A 47 -0.57 12.68 -10.64
N ALA A 48 -0.94 13.63 -11.51
CA ALA A 48 -2.04 14.55 -11.23
C ALA A 48 -3.36 13.82 -10.92
N ILE A 49 -3.68 12.77 -11.67
CA ILE A 49 -4.87 11.96 -11.44
C ILE A 49 -4.78 11.13 -10.14
N GLY A 50 -3.57 10.72 -9.74
CA GLY A 50 -3.34 10.02 -8.48
C GLY A 50 -3.69 10.87 -7.26
N ILE A 51 -3.39 12.18 -7.30
CA ILE A 51 -3.76 13.12 -6.23
C ILE A 51 -5.29 13.21 -6.11
N VAL A 52 -6.01 13.28 -7.24
CA VAL A 52 -7.48 13.31 -7.24
C VAL A 52 -8.06 11.99 -6.72
N ALA A 53 -7.48 10.85 -7.12
CA ALA A 53 -7.90 9.55 -6.62
C ALA A 53 -7.75 9.43 -5.10
N GLU A 54 -6.65 9.96 -4.53
CA GLU A 54 -6.44 9.97 -3.08
C GLU A 54 -7.47 10.82 -2.35
N LEU A 55 -7.81 12.00 -2.89
CA LEU A 55 -8.89 12.84 -2.36
C LEU A 55 -10.24 12.08 -2.35
N LEU A 56 -10.56 11.39 -3.43
CA LEU A 56 -11.80 10.61 -3.54
C LEU A 56 -11.81 9.41 -2.58
N ALA A 57 -10.70 8.69 -2.46
CA ALA A 57 -10.54 7.59 -1.52
C ALA A 57 -10.71 8.06 -0.07
N ALA A 58 -10.06 9.17 0.30
CA ALA A 58 -10.21 9.78 1.63
C ALA A 58 -11.64 10.27 1.90
N THR A 59 -12.32 10.80 0.88
CA THR A 59 -13.73 11.24 0.99
C THR A 59 -14.67 10.06 1.21
N MET A 60 -14.47 8.95 0.49
CA MET A 60 -15.31 7.76 0.61
C MET A 60 -14.97 6.92 1.84
N ASN A 61 -13.73 7.03 2.34
CA ASN A 61 -13.18 6.35 3.52
C ASN A 61 -13.59 4.86 3.63
N PRO A 62 -13.39 4.03 2.59
CA PRO A 62 -13.84 2.64 2.61
C PRO A 62 -12.99 1.77 3.53
N SER A 63 -13.61 0.85 4.25
CA SER A 63 -12.91 -0.28 4.87
C SER A 63 -12.92 -1.47 3.91
N CYS A 64 -11.79 -1.77 3.27
CA CYS A 64 -11.68 -2.90 2.34
C CYS A 64 -11.42 -4.26 3.01
N ALA A 65 -11.61 -4.36 4.34
CA ALA A 65 -11.41 -5.61 5.07
C ALA A 65 -12.51 -6.67 4.80
N GLY A 66 -13.64 -6.27 4.22
CA GLY A 66 -14.75 -7.15 3.87
C GLY A 66 -16.00 -6.38 3.50
N GLY A 67 -17.12 -7.10 3.34
CA GLY A 67 -18.41 -6.51 2.98
C GLY A 67 -18.68 -6.47 1.48
N ASP A 68 -19.83 -5.90 1.13
CA ASP A 68 -20.36 -5.82 -0.23
C ASP A 68 -20.61 -4.36 -0.62
N HIS A 69 -19.58 -3.68 -1.14
CA HIS A 69 -19.63 -2.26 -1.47
C HIS A 69 -18.66 -1.89 -2.60
N ALA A 70 -18.85 -0.70 -3.17
CA ALA A 70 -18.19 -0.24 -4.39
C ALA A 70 -16.67 -0.39 -4.39
N ALA A 71 -15.98 -0.06 -3.29
CA ALA A 71 -14.52 -0.17 -3.21
C ALA A 71 -13.98 -1.60 -3.43
N ILE A 72 -14.68 -2.63 -2.94
CA ILE A 72 -14.28 -4.03 -3.14
C ILE A 72 -14.37 -4.41 -4.62
N TYR A 73 -15.44 -3.99 -5.30
CA TYR A 73 -15.58 -4.24 -6.74
C TYR A 73 -14.57 -3.46 -7.57
N LEU A 74 -14.28 -2.22 -7.18
CA LEU A 74 -13.24 -1.41 -7.82
C LEU A 74 -11.86 -2.06 -7.70
N GLU A 75 -11.51 -2.57 -6.51
CA GLU A 75 -10.26 -3.31 -6.30
C GLU A 75 -10.19 -4.56 -7.20
N ARG A 76 -11.24 -5.39 -7.20
CA ARG A 76 -11.32 -6.59 -8.04
C ARG A 76 -11.18 -6.27 -9.53
N ALA A 77 -11.86 -5.23 -10.01
CA ALA A 77 -11.76 -4.78 -11.39
C ALA A 77 -10.35 -4.31 -11.72
N THR A 78 -9.73 -3.51 -10.83
CA THR A 78 -8.37 -3.01 -10.99
C THR A 78 -7.35 -4.14 -11.04
N VAL A 79 -7.44 -5.11 -10.14
CA VAL A 79 -6.57 -6.31 -10.13
C VAL A 79 -6.73 -7.11 -11.42
N ARG A 80 -7.96 -7.33 -11.90
CA ARG A 80 -8.18 -7.99 -13.19
C ARG A 80 -7.54 -7.23 -14.35
N TRP A 81 -7.70 -5.90 -14.42
CA TRP A 81 -7.04 -5.09 -15.44
C TRP A 81 -5.52 -5.17 -15.38
N LEU A 82 -4.93 -5.20 -14.18
CA LEU A 82 -3.49 -5.39 -14.02
C LEU A 82 -3.04 -6.77 -14.54
N MET A 83 -3.82 -7.83 -14.29
CA MET A 83 -3.55 -9.15 -14.86
C MET A 83 -3.59 -9.11 -16.39
N GLU A 84 -4.59 -8.47 -17.00
CA GLU A 84 -4.71 -8.31 -18.45
C GLU A 84 -3.52 -7.57 -19.06
N ILE A 85 -3.12 -6.44 -18.46
CA ILE A 85 -1.96 -5.65 -18.91
C ILE A 85 -0.67 -6.48 -18.89
N MET A 86 -0.51 -7.34 -17.88
CA MET A 86 0.66 -8.20 -17.72
C MET A 86 0.60 -9.49 -18.57
N GLY A 87 -0.52 -9.76 -19.26
CA GLY A 87 -0.75 -11.02 -19.97
C GLY A 87 -0.93 -12.23 -19.03
N PHE A 88 -1.33 -11.99 -17.78
CA PHE A 88 -1.57 -13.05 -16.80
C PHE A 88 -2.98 -13.65 -16.98
N PRO A 89 -3.16 -14.98 -16.84
CA PRO A 89 -4.48 -15.59 -16.97
C PRO A 89 -5.48 -15.01 -15.97
N THR A 90 -6.63 -14.53 -16.43
CA THR A 90 -7.68 -13.98 -15.56
C THR A 90 -8.59 -15.07 -15.00
N ASP A 91 -8.83 -16.13 -15.77
CA ASP A 91 -9.74 -17.20 -15.38
C ASP A 91 -9.11 -18.07 -14.29
N GLY A 92 -9.79 -18.18 -13.15
CA GLY A 92 -9.30 -18.89 -11.97
C GLY A 92 -8.22 -18.14 -11.17
N SER A 93 -7.87 -16.91 -11.58
CA SER A 93 -6.87 -16.08 -10.90
C SER A 93 -7.52 -14.94 -10.14
N MET A 94 -6.88 -14.54 -9.04
CA MET A 94 -7.26 -13.39 -8.23
C MET A 94 -6.00 -12.74 -7.64
N GLY A 95 -6.17 -11.54 -7.09
CA GLY A 95 -5.14 -10.83 -6.37
C GLY A 95 -5.75 -9.86 -5.37
N ILE A 96 -4.89 -9.22 -4.59
CA ILE A 96 -5.25 -8.21 -3.59
C ILE A 96 -4.28 -7.04 -3.71
N LEU A 97 -4.78 -5.83 -3.45
CA LEU A 97 -3.89 -4.67 -3.30
C LEU A 97 -3.29 -4.66 -1.90
N VAL A 98 -2.02 -4.29 -1.80
CA VAL A 98 -1.27 -4.19 -0.54
C VAL A 98 -0.50 -2.87 -0.49
N SER A 99 0.04 -2.51 0.67
CA SER A 99 0.68 -1.20 0.89
C SER A 99 1.95 -0.92 0.08
N GLY A 100 2.49 -1.90 -0.64
CA GLY A 100 3.64 -1.73 -1.52
C GLY A 100 4.40 -3.01 -1.81
N GLY A 101 5.53 -2.88 -2.50
CA GLY A 101 6.33 -4.01 -2.98
C GLY A 101 6.81 -4.95 -1.88
N SER A 102 7.21 -4.44 -0.71
CA SER A 102 7.64 -5.28 0.41
C SER A 102 6.53 -6.22 0.90
N MET A 103 5.31 -5.70 1.05
CA MET A 103 4.16 -6.52 1.42
C MET A 103 3.73 -7.45 0.30
N ALA A 104 3.85 -7.04 -0.96
CA ALA A 104 3.57 -7.91 -2.11
C ALA A 104 4.52 -9.12 -2.12
N SER A 105 5.82 -8.89 -1.96
CA SER A 105 6.83 -9.95 -1.89
C SER A 105 6.60 -10.88 -0.69
N LEU A 106 6.33 -10.32 0.50
CA LEU A 106 6.05 -11.11 1.69
C LEU A 106 4.81 -12.00 1.50
N THR A 107 3.71 -11.42 1.02
CA THR A 107 2.46 -12.16 0.75
C THR A 107 2.65 -13.25 -0.31
N GLY A 108 3.40 -12.94 -1.38
CA GLY A 108 3.73 -13.89 -2.43
C GLY A 108 4.54 -15.09 -1.89
N LEU A 109 5.62 -14.82 -1.14
CA LEU A 109 6.43 -15.86 -0.51
C LEU A 109 5.64 -16.68 0.53
N ALA A 110 4.79 -16.03 1.33
CA ALA A 110 3.94 -16.70 2.29
C ALA A 110 2.95 -17.65 1.60
N THR A 111 2.33 -17.21 0.50
CA THR A 111 1.44 -18.01 -0.34
C THR A 111 2.18 -19.19 -0.96
N ALA A 112 3.36 -18.95 -1.55
CA ALA A 112 4.18 -20.00 -2.15
C ALA A 112 4.61 -21.07 -1.12
N ARG A 113 5.02 -20.66 0.08
CA ARG A 113 5.34 -21.56 1.19
C ARG A 113 4.14 -22.42 1.59
N GLN A 114 2.97 -21.81 1.74
CA GLN A 114 1.74 -22.54 2.09
C GLN A 114 1.37 -23.54 0.99
N TRP A 115 1.48 -23.15 -0.27
CA TRP A 115 1.21 -24.04 -1.40
C TRP A 115 2.19 -25.22 -1.46
N ALA A 116 3.49 -24.96 -1.29
CA ALA A 116 4.52 -25.99 -1.31
C ALA A 116 4.33 -26.99 -0.15
N SER A 117 4.13 -26.51 1.08
CA SER A 117 3.89 -27.40 2.23
C SER A 117 2.66 -28.28 2.05
N ALA A 118 1.55 -27.70 1.58
CA ALA A 118 0.33 -28.47 1.31
C ALA A 118 0.55 -29.55 0.24
N ARG A 119 1.35 -29.24 -0.80
CA ARG A 119 1.74 -30.20 -1.83
C ARG A 119 2.60 -31.35 -1.28
N ASP A 120 3.45 -31.05 -0.31
CA ASP A 120 4.31 -32.03 0.37
C ASP A 120 3.59 -32.80 1.50
N GLY A 121 2.28 -32.56 1.68
CA GLY A 121 1.43 -33.32 2.61
C GLY A 121 1.42 -32.81 4.05
N TRP A 122 1.88 -31.59 4.32
CA TRP A 122 1.90 -31.01 5.68
C TRP A 122 1.34 -29.58 5.71
N ASN A 123 1.03 -29.05 6.90
CA ASN A 123 0.39 -27.74 7.04
C ASN A 123 1.28 -26.73 7.77
N ALA A 124 1.99 -25.90 6.99
CA ALA A 124 2.92 -24.92 7.55
C ALA A 124 2.28 -23.78 8.36
N ARG A 125 0.95 -23.63 8.35
CA ARG A 125 0.22 -22.68 9.21
C ARG A 125 -0.08 -23.29 10.58
N ARG A 126 -0.35 -24.59 10.66
CA ARG A 126 -0.69 -25.29 11.90
C ARG A 126 0.54 -25.83 12.62
N GLU A 127 1.50 -26.33 11.85
CA GLU A 127 2.64 -27.11 12.37
C GLU A 127 3.92 -26.27 12.49
N GLY A 128 3.90 -25.03 12.00
CA GLY A 128 5.06 -24.14 12.00
C GLY A 128 6.04 -24.45 10.86
N ALA A 129 7.07 -23.61 10.69
CA ALA A 129 7.98 -23.71 9.54
C ALA A 129 8.99 -24.88 9.68
N GLN A 130 9.20 -25.39 10.89
CA GLN A 130 10.18 -26.43 11.20
C GLN A 130 9.65 -27.86 10.97
N ALA A 131 8.36 -28.03 10.68
CA ALA A 131 7.74 -29.34 10.51
C ALA A 131 8.06 -30.01 9.16
N GLY A 132 8.54 -29.24 8.17
CA GLY A 132 8.98 -29.77 6.88
C GLY A 132 10.29 -30.56 6.97
N ALA A 133 10.59 -31.36 5.95
CA ALA A 133 11.84 -32.09 5.86
C ALA A 133 13.06 -31.14 5.95
N GLN A 134 14.00 -31.44 6.84
CA GLN A 134 15.24 -30.68 6.95
C GLN A 134 16.15 -31.01 5.76
N MET A 135 16.72 -29.99 5.13
CA MET A 135 17.78 -30.19 4.15
C MET A 135 18.97 -30.85 4.85
N THR A 136 19.25 -32.11 4.50
CA THR A 136 20.49 -32.78 4.88
C THR A 136 21.58 -32.36 3.90
N MET A 137 22.72 -31.90 4.41
CA MET A 137 23.95 -31.74 3.61
C MET A 137 24.48 -33.09 3.14
#